data_AF-A0A7X3YZD3-F1
#
_entry.id   AF-A0A7X3YZD3-F1
#
_cell.length_a   1.000
_cell.length_b   1.000
_cell.length_c   1.000
_cell.angle_alpha   90.00
_cell.angle_beta   90.00
_cell.angle_gamma   90.00
#
_symmetry.space_group_name_H-M   'P 1'
#
loop_
_entity.id
_entity.type
_entity.pdbx_description
1 polymer ?
#
loop_
_entity_poly.entity_id
_entity_poly.type
_entity_poly.pdbx_seq_one_letter_code
_entity_poly.pdbx_strand_id
1 'polypeptide(L)'
;MSARGPRFKDDIFALADFMSLGRRCGWPIAVSPGTIGELGAIQRPDKRNRLTNWANGLLQYFSQFSELSVADRDSCTSELERFTAGQRCWLSELLEFLPQESDRQLVIDALERGCDVFLTMDYKTIWCYRDDLNRFGLQVMRPVELLEHIKPWAGLLC
;
A
#
# COMPACT_ATOMS: atom_id res chain seq x y z
N MET A 1 -14.43 2.40 24.86
CA MET A 1 -13.54 3.45 24.29
C MET A 1 -12.35 2.74 23.67
N SER A 2 -12.10 2.89 22.37
CA SER A 2 -11.07 2.12 21.65
C SER A 2 -9.67 2.50 22.18
N ALA A 3 -8.86 1.51 22.52
CA ALA A 3 -7.52 1.66 23.12
C ALA A 3 -6.48 2.34 22.20
N ARG A 4 -6.87 2.82 21.01
CA ARG A 4 -5.95 3.29 19.94
C ARG A 4 -5.96 4.80 19.68
N GLY A 5 -6.63 5.60 20.51
CA GLY A 5 -6.60 7.07 20.44
C GLY A 5 -7.33 7.68 19.22
N PRO A 6 -7.45 9.02 19.14
CA PRO A 6 -8.18 9.72 18.08
C PRO A 6 -7.56 9.56 16.68
N ARG A 7 -6.23 9.56 16.58
CA ARG A 7 -5.51 9.40 15.29
C ARG A 7 -5.91 8.13 14.53
N PHE A 8 -6.04 7.01 15.23
CA PHE A 8 -6.45 5.74 14.64
C PHE A 8 -7.88 5.78 14.09
N LYS A 9 -8.78 6.54 14.74
CA LYS A 9 -10.16 6.67 14.28
C LYS A 9 -10.20 7.40 12.94
N ASP A 10 -9.48 8.51 12.83
CA ASP A 10 -9.45 9.35 11.63
C ASP A 10 -8.84 8.58 10.44
N ASP A 11 -7.76 7.84 10.67
CA ASP A 11 -7.13 7.01 9.63
C ASP A 11 -8.04 5.88 9.13
N ILE A 12 -8.85 5.28 10.00
CA ILE A 12 -9.83 4.25 9.60
C ILE A 12 -10.94 4.86 8.72
N PHE A 13 -11.44 6.06 9.05
CA PHE A 13 -12.42 6.73 8.20
C PHE A 13 -11.81 7.13 6.85
N ALA A 14 -10.61 7.69 6.87
CA ALA A 14 -9.92 8.07 5.65
C ALA A 14 -9.62 6.85 4.75
N LEU A 15 -9.32 5.68 5.30
CA LEU A 15 -9.13 4.46 4.53
C LEU A 15 -10.42 3.97 3.85
N ALA A 16 -11.58 4.15 4.49
CA ALA A 16 -12.87 3.83 3.88
C ALA A 16 -13.17 4.76 2.70
N ASP A 17 -12.91 6.06 2.86
CA ASP A 17 -13.10 7.06 1.81
C ASP A 17 -12.10 6.90 0.67
N PHE A 18 -10.85 6.54 0.98
CA PHE A 18 -9.78 6.25 0.02
C PHE A 18 -10.21 5.19 -1.00
N MET A 19 -10.88 4.12 -0.55
CA MET A 19 -11.35 3.08 -1.47
C MET A 19 -12.44 3.57 -2.43
N SER A 20 -13.29 4.49 -1.98
CA SER A 20 -14.30 5.11 -2.83
C SER A 20 -13.66 6.08 -3.85
N LEU A 21 -12.72 6.89 -3.39
CA LEU A 21 -12.01 7.89 -4.19
C LEU A 21 -11.06 7.26 -5.19
N GLY A 22 -10.25 6.28 -4.77
CA GLY A 22 -9.33 5.56 -5.65
C GLY A 22 -10.06 4.87 -6.79
N ARG A 23 -11.23 4.29 -6.54
CA ARG A 23 -12.08 3.73 -7.59
C ARG A 23 -12.56 4.77 -8.60
N ARG A 24 -12.98 5.95 -8.12
CA ARG A 24 -13.45 7.04 -8.99
C ARG A 24 -12.32 7.66 -9.81
N CYS A 25 -11.16 7.83 -9.19
CA CYS A 25 -9.99 8.47 -9.80
C CYS A 25 -9.10 7.49 -10.57
N GLY A 26 -9.46 6.20 -10.61
CA GLY A 26 -8.69 5.17 -11.30
C GLY A 26 -7.28 4.99 -10.74
N TRP A 27 -7.11 4.95 -9.42
CA TRP A 27 -5.78 4.75 -8.83
C TRP A 27 -5.39 3.27 -8.83
N PRO A 28 -4.19 2.91 -9.31
CA PRO A 28 -3.66 1.56 -9.12
C PRO A 28 -3.33 1.35 -7.64
N ILE A 29 -4.12 0.52 -6.94
CA ILE A 29 -3.91 0.19 -5.53
C ILE A 29 -3.28 -1.21 -5.44
N ALA A 30 -2.03 -1.30 -5.01
CA ALA A 30 -1.37 -2.58 -4.77
C ALA A 30 -1.49 -3.04 -3.31
N VAL A 31 -1.49 -4.36 -3.11
CA VAL A 31 -1.38 -4.99 -1.79
C VAL A 31 -0.18 -5.94 -1.80
N SER A 32 0.67 -5.84 -0.77
CA SER A 32 1.82 -6.76 -0.64
C SER A 32 1.34 -8.20 -0.39
N PRO A 33 1.95 -9.20 -1.03
CA PRO A 33 1.74 -10.61 -0.70
C PRO A 33 2.02 -10.94 0.77
N GLY A 34 3.00 -10.27 1.40
CA GLY A 34 3.32 -10.44 2.82
C GLY A 34 2.13 -10.11 3.72
N THR A 35 1.39 -9.05 3.42
CA THR A 35 0.17 -8.68 4.14
C THR A 35 -0.90 -9.77 4.08
N ILE A 36 -1.03 -10.47 2.95
CA ILE A 36 -1.98 -11.59 2.80
C ILE A 36 -1.58 -12.77 3.70
N GLY A 37 -0.27 -13.07 3.77
CA GLY A 37 0.28 -14.10 4.64
C GLY A 37 -0.04 -13.83 6.12
N GLU A 38 0.12 -12.58 6.57
CA GLU A 38 -0.22 -12.17 7.94
C GLU A 38 -1.70 -12.34 8.27
N LEU A 39 -2.60 -12.08 7.31
CA LEU A 39 -4.03 -12.33 7.51
C LEU A 39 -4.32 -13.80 7.77
N GLY A 40 -3.59 -14.71 7.11
CA GLY A 40 -3.71 -16.16 7.31
C GLY A 40 -3.41 -16.60 8.74
N ALA A 41 -2.50 -15.91 9.43
CA ALA A 41 -2.08 -16.20 10.80
C ALA A 41 -3.08 -15.72 11.89
N ILE A 42 -4.14 -15.00 11.51
CA ILE A 42 -5.14 -14.51 12.47
C ILE A 42 -5.91 -15.69 13.10
N GLN A 43 -5.77 -15.85 14.42
CA GLN A 43 -6.40 -16.95 15.17
C GLN A 43 -7.94 -16.90 15.19
N ARG A 44 -8.54 -15.70 15.07
CA ARG A 44 -10.00 -15.53 15.12
C ARG A 44 -10.61 -15.74 13.72
N PRO A 45 -11.37 -16.82 13.47
CA PRO A 45 -11.80 -17.19 12.13
C PRO A 45 -12.72 -16.15 11.48
N ASP A 46 -13.67 -15.58 12.23
CA ASP A 46 -14.58 -14.56 11.69
C ASP A 46 -13.83 -13.29 11.25
N LYS A 47 -12.86 -12.87 12.06
CA LYS A 47 -12.03 -11.70 11.77
C LYS A 47 -11.12 -11.99 10.57
N ARG A 48 -10.50 -13.17 10.53
CA ARG A 48 -9.68 -13.62 9.40
C ARG A 48 -10.48 -13.60 8.11
N ASN A 49 -11.63 -14.27 8.07
CA ASN A 49 -12.47 -14.36 6.89
C ASN A 49 -12.89 -12.98 6.38
N ARG A 50 -13.31 -12.07 7.27
CA ARG A 50 -13.67 -10.70 6.89
C ARG A 50 -12.50 -9.94 6.26
N LEU A 51 -11.31 -9.99 6.87
CA LEU A 51 -10.14 -9.28 6.37
C LEU A 51 -9.58 -9.90 5.09
N THR A 52 -9.57 -11.23 4.98
CA THR A 52 -9.17 -11.94 3.76
C THR A 52 -10.12 -11.61 2.60
N ASN A 53 -11.43 -11.59 2.83
CA ASN A 53 -12.39 -11.19 1.80
C ASN A 53 -12.17 -9.74 1.35
N TRP A 54 -11.90 -8.84 2.29
CA TRP A 54 -11.57 -7.45 1.98
C TRP A 54 -10.28 -7.34 1.16
N ALA A 55 -9.20 -8.03 1.56
CA ALA A 55 -7.93 -8.05 0.84
C ALA A 55 -8.07 -8.64 -0.57
N ASN A 56 -8.85 -9.71 -0.74
CA ASN A 56 -9.15 -10.29 -2.05
C ASN A 56 -9.90 -9.30 -2.95
N GLY A 57 -10.81 -8.50 -2.39
CA GLY A 57 -11.49 -7.42 -3.12
C GLY A 57 -10.53 -6.34 -3.62
N LEU A 58 -9.44 -6.06 -2.89
CA LEU A 58 -8.39 -5.15 -3.34
C LEU A 58 -7.56 -5.74 -4.47
N LEU A 59 -7.16 -7.00 -4.34
CA LEU A 59 -6.39 -7.70 -5.38
C LEU A 59 -7.18 -7.76 -6.69
N GLN A 60 -8.47 -8.08 -6.61
CA GLN A 60 -9.33 -8.11 -7.79
C GLN A 60 -9.44 -6.74 -8.46
N TYR A 61 -9.56 -5.68 -7.66
CA TYR A 61 -9.57 -4.31 -8.18
C TYR A 61 -8.26 -3.96 -8.90
N PHE A 62 -7.11 -4.31 -8.32
CA PHE A 62 -5.80 -4.10 -8.93
C PHE A 62 -5.65 -4.85 -10.27
N SER A 63 -6.04 -6.12 -10.33
CA SER A 63 -5.97 -6.91 -11.57
C SER A 63 -6.82 -6.29 -12.69
N GLN A 64 -8.03 -5.84 -12.38
CA GLN A 64 -8.90 -5.16 -13.36
C GLN A 64 -8.27 -3.87 -13.89
N PHE A 65 -7.59 -3.11 -13.03
CA PHE A 65 -6.89 -1.90 -13.46
C PHE A 65 -5.71 -2.22 -14.38
N SER A 66 -4.95 -3.27 -14.07
CA SER A 66 -3.84 -3.73 -14.90
C SER A 66 -4.28 -4.17 -16.29
N GLU A 67 -5.44 -4.82 -16.41
CA GLU A 67 -6.00 -5.25 -17.70
C GLU A 67 -6.49 -4.07 -18.56
N LEU A 68 -7.06 -3.04 -17.94
CA LEU A 68 -7.51 -1.82 -18.63
C LEU A 68 -6.35 -0.98 -19.18
N SER A 69 -5.21 -0.96 -18.48
CA SER A 69 -3.99 -0.25 -18.91
C SER A 69 -3.32 -0.86 -20.15
N VAL A 70 -3.62 -2.12 -20.49
CA VAL A 70 -2.96 -2.85 -21.60
C VAL A 70 -3.58 -2.50 -22.95
N ALA A 71 -4.83 -2.04 -22.99
CA ALA A 71 -5.53 -1.71 -24.23
C ALA A 71 -5.01 -0.41 -24.91
N ASP A 72 -4.22 0.42 -24.21
CA ASP A 72 -3.77 1.74 -24.70
C ASP A 72 -2.24 1.88 -24.81
N ARG A 73 -1.45 0.81 -24.60
CA ARG A 73 0.01 0.85 -24.71
C ARG A 73 0.56 -0.24 -25.62
N ASP A 74 0.53 0.03 -26.92
CA ASP A 74 1.59 -0.45 -27.79
C ASP A 74 2.93 0.12 -27.27
N SER A 75 3.87 -0.77 -26.92
CA SER A 75 5.32 -0.55 -26.87
C SER A 75 6.08 -0.23 -25.55
N CYS A 76 5.52 -0.18 -24.34
CA CYS A 76 6.41 0.02 -23.15
C CYS A 76 5.91 -0.42 -21.76
N THR A 77 5.09 -1.47 -21.67
CA THR A 77 4.84 -2.15 -20.39
C THR A 77 5.11 -3.63 -20.57
N SER A 78 6.39 -3.97 -20.77
CA SER A 78 6.86 -5.29 -20.35
C SER A 78 6.44 -5.48 -18.91
N GLU A 79 6.03 -6.71 -18.57
CA GLU A 79 5.85 -7.19 -17.21
C GLU A 79 6.72 -6.40 -16.25
N LEU A 80 6.13 -5.67 -15.31
CA LEU A 80 6.88 -4.89 -14.33
C LEU A 80 7.96 -5.81 -13.76
N GLU A 81 9.22 -5.60 -14.18
CA GLU A 81 10.25 -6.61 -14.03
C GLU A 81 10.46 -6.82 -12.55
N ARG A 82 10.01 -7.98 -12.06
CA ARG A 82 10.18 -8.34 -10.65
C ARG A 82 11.66 -8.26 -10.32
N PHE A 83 11.96 -7.70 -9.16
CA PHE A 83 13.33 -7.66 -8.69
C PHE A 83 13.87 -9.08 -8.58
N THR A 84 15.04 -9.30 -9.16
CA THR A 84 15.79 -10.54 -8.98
C THR A 84 16.07 -10.76 -7.48
N ALA A 85 16.29 -12.01 -7.08
CA ALA A 85 16.64 -12.34 -5.70
C ALA A 85 17.85 -11.52 -5.19
N GLY A 86 18.85 -11.27 -6.07
CA GLY A 86 20.00 -10.43 -5.76
C GLY A 86 19.62 -8.97 -5.50
N GLN A 87 18.76 -8.38 -6.34
CA GLN A 87 18.26 -7.01 -6.14
C GLN A 87 17.44 -6.88 -4.84
N ARG A 88 16.63 -7.89 -4.51
CA ARG A 88 15.87 -7.91 -3.25
C ARG A 88 16.78 -8.01 -2.03
N CYS A 89 17.83 -8.83 -2.10
CA CYS A 89 18.83 -8.94 -1.03
C CYS A 89 19.53 -7.61 -0.80
N TRP A 90 20.03 -7.00 -1.89
CA TRP A 90 20.69 -5.70 -1.83
C TRP A 90 19.77 -4.58 -1.29
N LEU A 91 18.51 -4.53 -1.72
CA LEU A 91 17.54 -3.58 -1.17
C LEU A 91 17.26 -3.85 0.31
N SER A 92 17.19 -5.12 0.74
CA SER A 92 17.02 -5.44 2.15
C SER A 92 18.18 -4.94 3.00
N GLU A 93 19.42 -5.03 2.50
CA GLU A 93 20.62 -4.47 3.17
C GLU A 93 20.53 -2.94 3.27
N LEU A 94 20.13 -2.27 2.18
CA LEU A 94 19.94 -0.80 2.20
C LEU A 94 18.83 -0.35 3.15
N LEU A 95 17.85 -1.20 3.39
CA LEU A 95 16.71 -0.94 4.28
C LEU A 95 16.95 -1.45 5.71
N GLU A 96 18.17 -1.80 6.11
CA GLU A 96 18.50 -2.27 7.47
C GLU A 96 18.13 -1.28 8.58
N PHE A 97 17.98 0.01 8.26
CA PHE A 97 17.45 1.01 9.20
C PHE A 97 16.01 0.72 9.64
N LEU A 98 15.23 -0.02 8.83
CA LEU A 98 13.96 -0.60 9.28
C LEU A 98 14.28 -1.85 10.09
N PRO A 99 13.97 -1.88 11.40
CA PRO A 99 14.43 -2.96 12.28
C PRO A 99 13.77 -4.30 11.98
N GLN A 100 12.51 -4.31 11.52
CA GLN A 100 11.75 -5.53 11.27
C GLN A 100 11.90 -5.99 9.82
N GLU A 101 12.17 -7.28 9.64
CA GLU A 101 12.29 -7.90 8.32
C GLU A 101 10.97 -7.85 7.54
N SER A 102 9.84 -8.03 8.22
CA SER A 102 8.50 -7.89 7.65
C SER A 102 8.30 -6.49 7.04
N ASP A 103 8.71 -5.44 7.76
CA ASP A 103 8.58 -4.06 7.30
C ASP A 103 9.47 -3.79 6.07
N ARG A 104 10.71 -4.31 6.07
CA ARG A 104 11.61 -4.23 4.91
C ARG A 104 10.97 -4.89 3.69
N GLN A 105 10.40 -6.07 3.86
CA GLN A 105 9.77 -6.79 2.77
C GLN A 105 8.55 -6.06 2.20
N LEU A 106 7.72 -5.43 3.04
CA LEU A 106 6.59 -4.62 2.58
C LEU A 106 7.05 -3.42 1.73
N VAL A 107 8.14 -2.76 2.13
CA VAL A 107 8.72 -1.64 1.39
C VAL A 107 9.33 -2.11 0.07
N ILE A 108 10.06 -3.22 0.06
CA ILE A 108 10.62 -3.80 -1.18
C ILE A 108 9.49 -4.13 -2.15
N ASP A 109 8.39 -4.73 -1.68
CA ASP A 109 7.24 -5.03 -2.53
C ASP A 109 6.60 -3.77 -3.13
N ALA A 110 6.60 -2.65 -2.41
CA ALA A 110 6.09 -1.38 -2.92
C ALA A 110 7.02 -0.76 -3.97
N LEU A 111 8.34 -0.80 -3.73
CA LEU A 111 9.34 -0.32 -4.69
C LEU A 111 9.36 -1.15 -5.98
N GLU A 112 9.29 -2.49 -5.84
CA GLU A 112 9.18 -3.41 -6.97
C GLU A 112 7.94 -3.15 -7.80
N ARG A 113 6.86 -2.71 -7.15
CA ARG A 113 5.59 -2.37 -7.80
C ARG A 113 5.55 -0.95 -8.37
N GLY A 114 6.62 -0.18 -8.21
CA GLY A 114 6.67 1.22 -8.65
C GLY A 114 5.63 2.10 -7.95
N CYS A 115 5.27 1.79 -6.70
CA CYS A 115 4.31 2.59 -5.95
C CYS A 115 4.90 3.97 -5.62
N ASP A 116 4.17 5.04 -5.90
CA ASP A 116 4.55 6.40 -5.48
C ASP A 116 4.31 6.62 -3.98
N VAL A 117 3.26 6.00 -3.45
CA VAL A 117 2.80 6.19 -2.06
C VAL A 117 2.70 4.86 -1.33
N PHE A 118 3.26 4.78 -0.13
CA PHE A 118 3.09 3.68 0.81
C PHE A 118 2.17 4.10 1.96
N LEU A 119 0.98 3.50 2.03
CA LEU A 119 0.03 3.79 3.10
C LEU A 119 0.28 2.92 4.32
N THR A 120 0.46 3.54 5.50
CA THR A 120 0.59 2.82 6.76
C THR A 120 -0.10 3.51 7.93
N MET A 121 -0.59 2.71 8.87
CA MET A 121 -1.01 3.15 10.20
C MET A 121 -0.03 2.67 11.29
N ASP A 122 1.10 2.07 10.93
CA ASP A 122 2.16 1.75 11.89
C ASP A 122 2.99 3.00 12.20
N TYR A 123 2.52 3.73 13.22
CA TYR A 123 3.14 4.98 13.66
C TYR A 123 4.51 4.82 14.33
N LYS A 124 4.94 3.59 14.62
CA LYS A 124 6.14 3.33 15.43
C LYS A 124 7.29 2.76 14.63
N THR A 125 7.00 2.04 13.54
CA THR A 125 8.03 1.44 12.69
C THR A 125 8.17 2.23 11.40
N ILE A 126 7.50 1.82 10.33
CA ILE A 126 7.65 2.36 8.96
C ILE A 126 7.41 3.87 8.93
N TRP A 127 6.39 4.37 9.64
CA TRP A 127 6.05 5.79 9.66
C TRP A 127 7.19 6.70 10.15
N CYS A 128 7.98 6.22 11.11
CA CYS A 128 9.09 6.98 11.70
C CYS A 128 10.22 7.22 10.69
N TYR A 129 10.36 6.36 9.69
CA TYR A 129 11.42 6.41 8.69
C TYR A 129 10.95 6.95 7.33
N ARG A 130 9.80 7.64 7.30
CA ARG A 130 9.22 8.16 6.05
C ARG A 130 10.17 9.07 5.26
N ASP A 131 11.00 9.86 5.95
CA ASP A 131 11.92 10.79 5.29
C ASP A 131 13.10 10.05 4.65
N ASP A 132 13.56 8.94 5.26
CA ASP A 132 14.57 8.06 4.68
C ASP A 132 13.99 7.27 3.51
N LEU A 133 12.77 6.77 3.63
CA LEU A 133 12.07 6.04 2.56
C LEU A 133 11.76 6.93 1.34
N ASN A 134 11.49 8.21 1.55
CA ASN A 134 11.30 9.18 0.47
C ASN A 134 12.55 9.34 -0.41
N ARG A 135 13.76 9.06 0.11
CA ARG A 135 15.00 9.06 -0.70
C ARG A 135 15.02 7.96 -1.76
N PHE A 136 14.22 6.91 -1.57
CA PHE A 136 14.02 5.84 -2.54
C PHE A 136 12.85 6.13 -3.49
N GLY A 137 12.27 7.34 -3.44
CA GLY A 137 11.11 7.72 -4.24
C GLY A 137 9.78 7.19 -3.70
N LEU A 138 9.76 6.62 -2.49
CA LEU A 138 8.55 6.08 -1.88
C LEU A 138 8.02 7.03 -0.80
N GLN A 139 6.90 7.69 -1.08
CA GLN A 139 6.29 8.60 -0.13
C GLN A 139 5.43 7.82 0.88
N VAL A 140 5.87 7.76 2.14
CA VAL A 140 5.08 7.10 3.18
C VAL A 140 4.04 8.09 3.72
N MET A 141 2.75 7.72 3.64
CA MET A 141 1.63 8.52 4.12
C MET A 141 0.70 7.74 5.06
N ARG A 142 0.06 8.45 5.99
CA ARG A 142 -1.13 7.94 6.66
C ARG A 142 -2.34 8.09 5.73
N PRO A 143 -3.39 7.26 5.90
CA PRO A 143 -4.62 7.40 5.11
C PRO A 143 -5.21 8.81 5.17
N VAL A 144 -5.21 9.47 6.34
CA VAL A 144 -5.75 10.82 6.48
C VAL A 144 -4.93 11.87 5.71
N GLU A 145 -3.61 11.73 5.68
CA GLU A 145 -2.72 12.67 5.00
C GLU A 145 -2.86 12.57 3.48
N LEU A 146 -2.98 11.34 2.97
CA LEU A 146 -3.28 11.16 1.55
C LEU A 146 -4.61 11.82 1.21
N LEU A 147 -5.66 11.57 2.01
CA LEU A 147 -6.96 12.19 1.78
C LEU A 147 -6.89 13.73 1.82
N GLU A 148 -6.15 14.31 2.75
CA GLU A 148 -5.91 15.76 2.82
C GLU A 148 -5.16 16.29 1.61
N HIS A 149 -4.23 15.52 1.05
CA HIS A 149 -3.51 15.87 -0.17
C HIS A 149 -4.43 15.94 -1.40
N ILE A 150 -5.45 15.07 -1.45
CA ILE A 150 -6.39 14.98 -2.59
C ILE A 150 -7.63 15.86 -2.42
N LYS A 151 -8.08 16.14 -1.19
CA LYS A 151 -9.28 16.94 -0.91
C LYS A 151 -9.41 18.23 -1.72
N PRO A 152 -8.35 19.04 -1.93
CA PRO A 152 -8.43 20.24 -2.75
C PRO A 152 -8.86 19.98 -4.20
N TRP A 153 -8.56 18.79 -4.72
CA TRP A 153 -8.76 18.38 -6.11
C TRP A 153 -9.94 17.42 -6.27
N ALA A 154 -10.53 16.92 -5.17
CA ALA A 154 -11.62 15.95 -5.20
C ALA A 154 -12.86 16.46 -5.95
N GLY A 155 -13.09 17.78 -6.00
CA GLY A 155 -14.15 18.41 -6.78
C GLY A 155 -13.86 18.56 -8.27
N LEU A 156 -12.61 18.38 -8.71
CA LEU A 156 -12.17 18.46 -10.12
C LEU A 156 -12.01 17.08 -10.77
N LEU A 157 -11.89 16.03 -9.95
CA LEU A 157 -11.75 14.64 -10.39
C LEU A 157 -13.11 13.90 -10.47
N CYS A 158 -14.21 14.65 -10.48
CA CYS A 158 -15.58 14.15 -10.64
C CYS A 158 -16.19 14.66 -11.95
#